data_AF-A0A2E3XP35-F1
#
_entry.id   AF-A0A2E3XP35-F1
#
_cell.length_a   1.000
_cell.length_b   1.000
_cell.length_c   1.000
_cell.angle_alpha   90.00
_cell.angle_beta   90.00
_cell.angle_gamma   90.00
#
_symmetry.space_group_name_H-M   'P 1'
#
loop_
_entity.id
_entity.type
_entity.pdbx_description
1 polymer ?
#
loop_
_entity_poly.entity_id
_entity_poly.type
_entity_poly.pdbx_seq_one_letter_code
_entity_poly.pdbx_strand_id
1 'polypeptide(L)'
;MSETICLDRILKFKVDGIECSLREPTMTESGEFANKAKEAKEMSEEESLRAIKDFLITLGATEEFVNKLSFRQLNLIQTKLSEKGNE
;
A
#
# COMPACT_ATOMS: atom_id res chain seq x y z
N MET A 1 -7.58 26.92 16.32
CA MET A 1 -8.02 25.59 16.79
C MET A 1 -6.92 24.64 16.38
N SER A 2 -6.33 23.94 17.34
CA SER A 2 -5.11 23.17 17.15
C SER A 2 -5.35 22.01 16.18
N GLU A 3 -4.73 22.08 15.01
CA GLU A 3 -4.66 20.97 14.06
C GLU A 3 -3.92 19.82 14.74
N THR A 4 -4.62 18.72 15.01
CA THR A 4 -4.02 17.49 15.52
C THR A 4 -3.19 16.89 14.39
N ILE A 5 -1.91 17.26 14.33
CA ILE A 5 -0.93 16.61 13.45
C ILE A 5 -0.77 15.18 13.98
N CYS A 6 -1.37 14.21 13.28
CA CYS A 6 -1.26 12.81 13.61
C CYS A 6 0.20 12.38 13.36
N LEU A 7 0.97 12.25 14.44
CA LEU A 7 2.36 11.79 14.43
C LEU A 7 2.39 10.28 14.12
N ASP A 8 2.98 9.95 12.97
CA ASP A 8 3.74 8.72 12.72
C ASP A 8 3.02 7.38 12.96
N ARG A 9 1.99 7.09 12.16
CA ARG A 9 1.48 5.72 12.03
C ARG A 9 2.29 5.01 10.95
N ILE A 10 3.21 4.14 11.36
CA ILE A 10 3.99 3.28 10.46
C ILE A 10 3.36 1.90 10.42
N LEU A 11 3.01 1.42 9.22
CA LEU A 11 2.57 0.06 8.97
C LEU A 11 3.79 -0.83 8.70
N LYS A 12 4.05 -1.78 9.60
CA LYS A 12 5.13 -2.76 9.43
C LYS A 12 4.61 -4.02 8.77
N PHE A 13 5.19 -4.38 7.64
CA PHE A 13 4.92 -5.61 6.91
C PHE A 13 6.15 -6.51 6.96
N LYS A 14 5.95 -7.81 7.17
CA LYS A 14 7.02 -8.81 7.11
C LYS A 14 6.68 -9.85 6.06
N VAL A 15 7.50 -9.95 5.02
CA VAL A 15 7.33 -10.88 3.91
C VAL A 15 8.63 -11.62 3.65
N ASP A 16 8.60 -12.95 3.74
CA ASP A 16 9.75 -13.82 3.45
C ASP A 16 11.04 -13.41 4.20
N GLY A 17 10.89 -12.94 5.44
CA GLY A 17 11.99 -12.45 6.26
C GLY A 17 12.39 -10.99 6.02
N ILE A 18 11.86 -10.32 4.99
CA ILE A 18 12.03 -8.88 4.79
C ILE A 18 10.99 -8.11 5.59
N GLU A 19 11.45 -7.17 6.41
CA GLU A 19 10.60 -6.22 7.11
C GLU A 19 10.59 -4.88 6.38
N CYS A 20 9.40 -4.38 6.08
CA CYS A 20 9.18 -3.10 5.44
C CYS A 20 8.29 -2.23 6.33
N SER A 21 8.70 -0.99 6.53
CA SER A 21 7.95 0.02 7.26
C SER A 21 7.35 0.99 6.25
N LEU A 22 6.05 0.93 6.05
CA LEU A 22 5.30 1.88 5.25
C LEU A 22 4.77 2.99 6.13
N ARG A 23 4.68 4.21 5.61
CA ARG A 23 3.81 5.21 6.23
C ARG A 23 2.35 4.77 6.09
N GLU A 24 1.54 5.03 7.10
CA GLU A 24 0.09 4.86 6.98
C GLU A 24 -0.40 5.86 5.92
N PRO A 25 -1.08 5.38 4.87
CA PRO A 25 -1.62 6.27 3.85
C PRO A 25 -2.63 7.22 4.49
N THR A 26 -2.59 8.49 4.09
CA THR A 26 -3.67 9.44 4.43
C THR A 26 -5.01 8.99 3.84
N MET A 27 -6.14 9.57 4.30
CA MET A 27 -7.46 9.27 3.71
C MET A 27 -7.48 9.48 2.18
N THR A 28 -6.78 10.50 1.70
CA THR A 28 -6.64 10.80 0.27
C THR A 28 -5.85 9.70 -0.45
N GLU A 29 -4.68 9.33 0.08
CA GLU A 29 -3.84 8.28 -0.51
C GLU A 29 -4.51 6.91 -0.47
N SER A 30 -5.27 6.61 0.59
CA SER A 30 -6.05 5.37 0.71
C SER A 30 -7.15 5.30 -0.34
N GLY A 31 -7.82 6.42 -0.62
CA GLY A 31 -8.81 6.55 -1.69
C GLY A 31 -8.19 6.41 -3.08
N GLU A 32 -7.09 7.11 -3.35
CA GLU A 32 -6.33 6.97 -4.60
C GLU A 32 -5.83 5.55 -4.82
N PHE A 33 -5.37 4.90 -3.75
CA PHE A 33 -4.92 3.53 -3.81
C PHE A 33 -6.06 2.56 -4.07
N ALA A 34 -7.20 2.71 -3.40
CA ALA A 34 -8.39 1.90 -3.67
C ALA A 34 -8.89 2.09 -5.11
N ASN A 35 -8.79 3.31 -5.66
CA ASN A 35 -9.16 3.59 -7.03
C ASN A 35 -8.16 2.96 -8.03
N LYS A 36 -6.84 3.17 -7.84
CA LYS A 36 -5.79 2.54 -8.63
C LYS A 36 -5.87 1.02 -8.57
N ALA A 37 -6.17 0.46 -7.41
CA ALA A 37 -6.42 -0.96 -7.18
C ALA A 37 -7.64 -1.49 -7.95
N LYS A 38 -8.70 -0.69 -8.01
CA LYS A 38 -9.93 -1.03 -8.72
C LYS A 38 -9.71 -0.97 -10.23
N GLU A 39 -9.06 0.08 -10.70
CA GLU A 39 -8.61 0.19 -12.09
C GLU A 39 -7.66 -0.95 -12.46
N ALA A 40 -6.71 -1.28 -11.57
CA ALA A 40 -5.80 -2.41 -11.70
C ALA A 40 -6.55 -3.75 -11.87
N LYS A 41 -7.62 -3.99 -11.08
CA LYS A 41 -8.48 -5.19 -11.23
C LYS A 41 -9.15 -5.31 -12.60
N GLU A 42 -9.33 -4.19 -13.31
CA GLU A 42 -9.87 -4.15 -14.66
C GLU A 42 -8.76 -4.29 -15.74
N MET A 43 -7.48 -4.23 -15.33
CA MET A 43 -6.29 -4.44 -16.16
C MET A 43 -5.73 -5.87 -16.03
N SER A 44 -4.71 -6.19 -16.85
CA SER A 44 -3.94 -7.43 -16.74
C SER A 44 -3.18 -7.51 -15.39
N GLU A 45 -2.94 -8.73 -14.89
CA GLU A 45 -2.26 -8.98 -13.60
C GLU A 45 -0.91 -8.24 -13.46
N GLU A 46 -0.16 -8.09 -14.55
CA GLU A 46 1.12 -7.37 -14.56
C GLU A 46 0.99 -5.86 -14.33
N GLU A 47 -0.03 -5.23 -14.91
CA GLU A 47 -0.32 -3.80 -14.73
C GLU A 47 -0.85 -3.54 -13.32
N SER A 48 -1.70 -4.44 -12.81
CA SER A 48 -2.13 -4.46 -11.41
C SER A 48 -0.94 -4.47 -10.44
N LEU A 49 0.00 -5.39 -10.67
CA LEU A 49 1.19 -5.52 -9.84
C LEU A 49 2.00 -4.23 -9.86
N ARG A 50 2.24 -3.67 -11.04
CA ARG A 50 3.02 -2.44 -11.19
C ARG A 50 2.38 -1.29 -10.44
N ALA A 51 1.07 -1.10 -10.57
CA ALA A 51 0.33 -0.02 -9.90
C ALA A 51 0.41 -0.12 -8.37
N ILE A 52 0.25 -1.32 -7.81
CA ILE A 52 0.33 -1.53 -6.35
C ILE A 52 1.76 -1.34 -5.86
N LYS A 53 2.77 -1.87 -6.58
CA LYS A 53 4.18 -1.71 -6.21
C LYS A 53 4.61 -0.24 -6.20
N ASP A 54 4.23 0.52 -7.22
CA ASP A 54 4.51 1.95 -7.35
C ASP A 54 3.91 2.76 -6.18
N PHE A 55 2.69 2.40 -5.78
CA PHE A 55 2.07 3.01 -4.62
C PHE A 55 2.75 2.64 -3.29
N LEU A 56 3.12 1.38 -3.11
CA LEU A 56 3.87 0.96 -1.92
C LEU A 56 5.20 1.71 -1.82
N ILE A 57 5.91 1.90 -2.95
CA ILE A 57 7.13 2.72 -3.00
C ILE A 57 6.83 4.17 -2.58
N THR A 58 5.71 4.73 -3.04
CA THR A 58 5.23 6.07 -2.64
C THR A 58 4.97 6.17 -1.13
N LEU A 59 4.49 5.09 -0.51
CA LEU A 59 4.32 4.98 0.94
C LEU A 59 5.64 4.73 1.71
N GLY A 60 6.76 4.58 1.01
CA GLY A 60 8.08 4.35 1.60
C GLY A 60 8.53 2.89 1.59
N ALA A 61 7.90 2.00 0.82
CA ALA A 61 8.46 0.67 0.60
C ALA A 61 9.78 0.75 -0.17
N THR A 62 10.70 -0.12 0.21
CA THR A 62 11.89 -0.40 -0.58
C THR A 62 11.51 -1.19 -1.84
N GLU A 63 12.21 -0.93 -2.94
CA GLU A 63 12.09 -1.70 -4.19
C GLU A 63 12.33 -3.20 -3.98
N GLU A 64 13.25 -3.57 -3.08
CA GLU A 64 13.51 -4.98 -2.74
C GLU A 64 12.28 -5.66 -2.15
N PHE A 65 11.61 -5.02 -1.18
CA PHE A 65 10.38 -5.52 -0.59
C PHE A 65 9.31 -5.74 -1.66
N VAL A 66 8.99 -4.72 -2.46
CA VAL A 66 7.93 -4.82 -3.47
C VAL A 66 8.26 -5.82 -4.59
N ASN A 67 9.54 -6.03 -4.90
CA ASN A 67 9.96 -7.05 -5.86
C ASN A 67 9.85 -8.47 -5.33
N LYS A 68 9.98 -8.67 -4.01
CA LYS A 68 9.73 -9.98 -3.38
C LYS A 68 8.25 -10.28 -3.15
N LEU A 69 7.37 -9.29 -3.25
CA LEU A 69 5.93 -9.52 -3.11
C LEU A 69 5.36 -10.27 -4.33
N SER A 70 4.64 -11.35 -4.05
CA SER A 70 3.79 -12.00 -5.04
C SER A 70 2.46 -11.26 -5.21
N PHE A 71 1.74 -11.54 -6.31
CA PHE A 71 0.41 -10.98 -6.58
C PHE A 71 -0.55 -11.14 -5.40
N ARG A 72 -0.58 -12.34 -4.79
CA ARG A 72 -1.42 -12.61 -3.61
C ARG A 72 -1.04 -11.74 -2.42
N GLN A 73 0.25 -11.52 -2.19
CA GLN A 73 0.73 -10.70 -1.07
C GLN A 73 0.44 -9.22 -1.29
N LEU A 74 0.63 -8.73 -2.53
CA LEU A 74 0.26 -7.36 -2.92
C LEU A 74 -1.25 -7.13 -2.74
N ASN A 75 -2.09 -8.06 -3.18
CA ASN A 75 -3.54 -7.96 -3.02
C ASN A 75 -3.99 -8.01 -1.55
N LEU A 76 -3.27 -8.76 -0.70
CA LEU A 76 -3.52 -8.81 0.75
C LEU A 76 -3.14 -7.49 1.43
N ILE A 77 -1.94 -6.96 1.13
CA ILE A 77 -1.50 -5.66 1.62
C ILE A 77 -2.49 -4.59 1.15
N GLN A 78 -2.93 -4.69 -0.09
CA GLN A 78 -3.86 -3.75 -0.67
C GLN A 78 -5.20 -3.75 0.08
N THR A 79 -5.76 -4.95 0.32
CA THR A 79 -7.00 -5.11 1.09
C THR A 79 -6.85 -4.51 2.49
N LYS A 80 -5.72 -4.79 3.17
CA LYS A 80 -5.45 -4.22 4.51
C LYS A 80 -5.33 -2.69 4.51
N LEU A 81 -4.73 -2.11 3.48
CA LEU A 81 -4.62 -0.65 3.35
C LEU A 81 -6.00 -0.03 3.08
N SER A 82 -6.83 -0.67 2.23
CA SER A 82 -8.20 -0.23 1.98
C SER A 82 -9.11 -0.34 3.21
N GLU A 83 -8.96 -1.38 4.04
CA GLU A 83 -9.72 -1.52 5.29
C GLU A 83 -9.33 -0.44 6.32
N LYS A 84 -8.03 -0.14 6.42
CA LYS A 84 -7.49 0.88 7.34
C LYS A 84 -7.88 2.32 7.00
N GLY A 85 -8.07 2.64 5.72
CA GLY A 85 -8.45 3.98 5.26
C GLY A 85 -9.93 4.33 5.47
N ASN A 86 -10.75 3.36 5.91
CA ASN A 86 -12.20 3.50 6.03
C ASN A 86 -12.70 3.53 7.49
N GLU A 87 -11.78 3.52 8.46
CA GLU A 87 -12.03 3.55 9.92
C GLU A 87 -11.77 4.96 10.48
#